data_AF-A0A2M7ZHJ2-F1
#
_entry.id   AF-A0A2M7ZHJ2-F1
#
_cell.length_a   1.000
_cell.length_b   1.000
_cell.length_c   1.000
_cell.angle_alpha   90.00
_cell.angle_beta   90.00
_cell.angle_gamma   90.00
#
_symmetry.space_group_name_H-M   'P 1'
#
loop_
_entity.id
_entity.type
_entity.pdbx_description
1 polymer ?
#
loop_
_entity_poly.entity_id
_entity_poly.type
_entity_poly.pdbx_seq_one_letter_code
_entity_poly.pdbx_strand_id
1 'polypeptide(L)' 'MDITLIKEKIKKESAFIDLLIQEISKVIVGQKDMVEKLIVGLLGNGHILLEGVPGLAKTLAIKTLSSAMKAKFQR' A
#
# COMPACT_ATOMS: atom_id res chain seq x y z
N MET A 1 14.68 -26.73 -6.63
CA MET A 1 13.71 -25.63 -6.83
C MET A 1 14.39 -24.57 -7.67
N ASP A 2 13.87 -24.32 -8.87
CA ASP A 2 14.47 -23.35 -9.79
C ASP A 2 14.12 -21.91 -9.36
N ILE A 3 15.10 -21.22 -8.79
CA ILE A 3 14.96 -19.86 -8.25
C ILE A 3 14.50 -18.87 -9.34
N THR A 4 14.82 -19.15 -10.61
CA THR A 4 14.47 -18.32 -11.76
C THR A 4 12.97 -18.28 -11.98
N LEU A 5 12.32 -19.45 -11.96
CA LEU A 5 10.86 -19.58 -12.12
C LEU A 5 10.09 -18.86 -11.00
N ILE A 6 10.61 -18.91 -9.77
CA ILE A 6 10.01 -18.22 -8.63
C ILE A 6 10.10 -16.71 -8.80
N LYS A 7 11.24 -16.17 -9.24
CA LYS A 7 11.42 -14.73 -9.48
C LYS A 7 10.47 -14.22 -10.56
N GLU A 8 10.29 -14.95 -11.65
CA GLU A 8 9.36 -14.57 -12.71
C GLU A 8 7.91 -14.58 -12.23
N LYS A 9 7.50 -15.60 -11.48
CA LYS A 9 6.15 -15.69 -10.91
C LYS A 9 5.89 -14.52 -9.96
N ILE A 10 6.83 -14.24 -9.04
CA ILE A 10 6.71 -13.11 -8.11
C ILE A 10 6.55 -11.80 -8.88
N LYS A 11 7.40 -11.54 -9.88
CA LYS A 11 7.35 -10.30 -10.66
C LYS A 11 6.00 -10.12 -11.38
N LYS A 12 5.45 -11.21 -11.93
CA LYS A 12 4.15 -11.19 -12.60
C LYS A 12 3.01 -10.90 -11.62
N GLU A 13 3.01 -11.56 -10.46
CA GLU A 13 1.95 -11.41 -9.46
C GLU A 13 2.08 -10.09 -8.67
N SER A 14 3.28 -9.53 -8.50
CA SER A 14 3.49 -8.28 -7.76
C SER A 14 3.28 -7.02 -8.61
N ALA A 15 3.06 -7.13 -9.92
CA ALA A 15 2.98 -5.99 -10.84
C ALA A 15 1.86 -4.99 -10.49
N PHE A 16 0.78 -5.43 -9.85
CA PHE A 16 -0.29 -4.53 -9.42
C PHE A 16 0.13 -3.58 -8.29
N ILE A 17 1.16 -3.95 -7.50
CA ILE A 17 1.64 -3.14 -6.37
C ILE A 17 2.22 -1.84 -6.89
N ASP A 18 2.99 -1.88 -7.98
CA ASP A 18 3.56 -0.68 -8.60
C ASP A 18 2.46 0.27 -9.09
N LEU A 19 1.41 -0.28 -9.72
CA LEU A 19 0.24 0.49 -10.16
C LEU A 19 -0.51 1.12 -8.99
N LEU A 20 -0.68 0.37 -7.90
CA LEU A 20 -1.33 0.86 -6.68
C LEU A 20 -0.55 2.01 -6.04
N ILE A 21 0.77 1.86 -5.92
CA ILE A 21 1.65 2.92 -5.38
C ILE A 21 1.60 4.17 -6.28
N GLN A 22 1.61 3.99 -7.59
CA GLN A 22 1.49 5.10 -8.54
C GLN A 22 0.18 5.87 -8.36
N GLU A 23 -0.95 5.19 -8.20
CA GLU A 23 -2.22 5.87 -7.98
C GLU A 23 -2.28 6.60 -6.64
N ILE A 24 -1.78 5.99 -5.57
CA ILE A 24 -1.74 6.63 -4.26
C ILE A 24 -0.83 7.87 -4.29
N SER A 25 0.28 7.82 -5.03
CA SER A 25 1.26 8.91 -5.16
C SER A 25 0.69 10.16 -5.86
N LYS A 26 -0.42 10.05 -6.59
CA LYS A 26 -1.11 11.24 -7.16
C LYS A 26 -1.75 12.13 -6.10
N VAL A 27 -2.07 11.57 -4.94
CA VAL A 27 -2.76 12.26 -3.84
C VAL A 27 -1.84 12.44 -2.63
N ILE A 28 -0.98 11.46 -2.36
CA ILE A 28 -0.07 11.45 -1.22
C ILE A 28 1.34 11.76 -1.71
N VAL A 29 1.86 12.93 -1.36
CA VAL A 29 3.21 13.37 -1.71
C VAL A 29 4.13 13.28 -0.49
N GLY A 30 5.35 12.75 -0.67
CA GLY A 30 6.39 12.73 0.37
C GLY A 30 6.21 11.68 1.48
N GLN A 31 5.21 10.79 1.37
CA GLN A 31 4.93 9.77 2.39
C GLN A 31 4.99 8.33 1.83
N LYS A 32 6.01 8.05 1.01
CA LYS A 32 6.17 6.74 0.35
C LYS A 32 6.27 5.58 1.35
N ASP A 33 7.11 5.72 2.37
CA ASP A 33 7.32 4.68 3.39
C ASP A 33 6.04 4.33 4.16
N MET A 34 5.19 5.32 4.43
CA MET A 34 3.90 5.09 5.08
C MET A 34 2.99 4.26 4.18
N VAL A 35 2.91 4.60 2.89
CA VAL A 35 2.09 3.88 1.91
C VAL A 35 2.57 2.43 1.74
N GLU A 36 3.89 2.22 1.64
CA GLU A 36 4.47 0.88 1.52
C GLU A 36 4.13 0.01 2.75
N LYS A 37 4.27 0.55 3.96
CA LYS A 37 3.90 -0.18 5.20
C LYS A 37 2.43 -0.54 5.23
N LEU A 38 1.55 0.37 4.78
CA LEU A 38 0.10 0.10 4.69
C LEU A 38 -0.21 -1.05 3.73
N ILE A 39 0.44 -1.08 2.57
CA ILE A 39 0.29 -2.17 1.59
C ILE A 39 0.82 -3.49 2.16
N VAL A 40 1.98 -3.47 2.82
CA VAL A 40 2.57 -4.67 3.44
C VAL A 40 1.64 -5.26 4.49
N GLY A 41 1.11 -4.45 5.42
CA GLY A 41 0.17 -4.98 6.42
C GLY A 41 -1.11 -5.50 5.80
N LEU A 42 -1.62 -4.86 4.75
CA LEU A 42 -2.78 -5.36 4.03
C LEU A 42 -2.52 -6.73 3.38
N LEU A 43 -1.41 -6.88 2.66
CA LEU A 43 -1.05 -8.14 2.00
C LEU A 43 -0.74 -9.26 3.01
N GLY A 44 -0.23 -8.89 4.17
CA GLY A 44 0.06 -9.81 5.26
C GLY A 44 -1.13 -10.16 6.16
N ASN A 45 -2.35 -9.67 5.86
CA ASN A 45 -3.50 -9.73 6.78
C ASN A 45 -3.17 -9.24 8.21
N GLY A 46 -2.26 -8.27 8.31
CA GLY A 46 -1.81 -7.69 9.57
C GLY A 46 -2.66 -6.48 9.99
N HIS A 47 -2.48 -6.07 11.24
CA HIS A 47 -3.06 -4.83 11.76
C HIS A 47 -1.97 -3.75 11.86
N ILE A 48 -2.32 -2.53 11.45
CA ILE A 48 -1.41 -1.38 11.51
C ILE A 48 -2.03 -0.32 12.40
N LEU A 49 -1.22 0.18 13.34
CA LEU A 49 -1.53 1.37 14.11
C LEU A 49 -0.80 2.57 13.47
N LEU A 50 -1.57 3.56 13.00
CA LEU A 50 -1.02 4.73 12.32
C LEU A 50 -0.94 5.94 13.26
N GLU A 51 0.16 6.04 14.00
CA GLU A 51 0.45 7.14 14.91
C GLU A 51 1.34 8.22 14.27
N GLY A 52 1.26 9.43 14.82
CA GLY A 52 2.01 10.60 14.32
C GLY A 52 1.32 11.92 14.65
N VAL A 53 2.01 13.03 14.42
CA VAL A 53 1.46 14.38 14.68
C VAL A 53 0.31 14.72 13.70
N PRO A 54 -0.62 15.61 14.09
CA PRO A 54 -1.69 16.09 13.20
C PRO A 54 -1.13 16.68 11.90
N GLY A 55 -1.85 16.52 10.79
CA GLY A 55 -1.48 17.12 9.50
C GLY A 55 -0.63 16.24 8.56
N LEU A 56 -0.17 15.06 8.99
CA LEU A 56 0.69 14.18 8.18
C LEU A 56 -0.05 13.31 7.15
N ALA A 57 -1.21 13.76 6.65
CA ALA A 57 -2.01 13.05 5.66
C ALA A 57 -2.45 11.61 6.04
N LYS A 58 -2.42 11.23 7.32
CA LYS A 58 -2.79 9.88 7.81
C LYS A 58 -4.17 9.43 7.35
N THR A 59 -5.18 10.27 7.57
CA THR A 59 -6.56 9.99 7.14
C THR A 59 -6.69 9.99 5.61
N LEU A 60 -5.94 10.85 4.93
CA LEU A 60 -5.95 10.90 3.47
C LEU A 60 -5.34 9.62 2.90
N ALA A 61 -4.25 9.11 3.47
CA ALA A 61 -3.59 7.89 3.02
C ALA A 61 -4.49 6.67 3.13
N ILE A 62 -5.17 6.50 4.27
CA ILE A 62 -6.09 5.36 4.45
C ILE A 62 -7.28 5.50 3.48
N LYS A 63 -7.84 6.70 3.30
CA LYS A 63 -8.93 6.93 2.34
C LYS A 63 -8.51 6.64 0.91
N THR A 64 -7.35 7.14 0.48
CA THR A 64 -6.82 6.93 -0.87
C THR A 64 -6.54 5.44 -1.13
N LEU A 65 -5.91 4.75 -0.18
CA LEU A 65 -5.69 3.29 -0.27
C LEU A 65 -7.02 2.53 -0.36
N SER A 66 -7.98 2.86 0.50
CA SER A 66 -9.31 2.24 0.52
C SER A 66 -10.02 2.43 -0.82
N SER A 67 -9.99 3.63 -1.40
CA SER A 67 -10.56 3.91 -2.71
C SER A 67 -9.85 3.16 -3.84
N ALA A 68 -8.52 3.15 -3.84
CA ALA A 68 -7.74 2.46 -4.87
C ALA A 68 -7.97 0.94 -4.87
N MET A 69 -8.25 0.35 -3.71
CA MET A 69 -8.49 -1.09 -3.56
C MET A 69 -9.96 -1.48 -3.48
N LYS A 70 -10.88 -0.53 -3.65
CA LYS A 70 -12.33 -0.74 -3.44
C LYS A 70 -12.66 -1.36 -2.08
N ALA A 71 -11.82 -1.10 -1.08
CA ALA A 71 -12.03 -1.53 0.29
C ALA A 71 -12.98 -0.55 1.01
N LYS A 72 -13.57 -0.99 2.13
CA LYS A 72 -14.35 -0.13 3.01
C LYS A 72 -13.46 0.45 4.10
N PHE A 73 -13.40 1.77 4.18
CA PHE A 73 -12.80 2.47 5.31
C PHE A 73 -13.78 2.50 6.49
N GLN A 74 -13.33 2.10 7.68
CA GLN A 74 -14.04 2.26 8.95
C GLN A 74 -13.16 3.05 9.94
N ARG A 75 -13.77 3.92 10.75
CA ARG A 75 -13.11 4.84 11.68
C ARG A 75 -13.61 4.62 13.10
#